data_AF-A0A0Q7W4N5-F1
#
_entry.id   AF-A0A0Q7W4N5-F1
#
_cell.length_a   1.000
_cell.length_b   1.000
_cell.length_c   1.000
_cell.angle_alpha   90.00
_cell.angle_beta   90.00
_cell.angle_gamma   90.00
#
_symmetry.space_group_name_H-M   'P 1'
#
loop_
_entity.id
_entity.type
_entity.pdbx_description
1 polymer ?
#
loop_
_entity_poly.entity_id
_entity_poly.type
_entity_poly.pdbx_seq_one_letter_code
_entity_poly.pdbx_strand_id
1 'polypeptide(L)'
;MALWSALAIVGCGGNNAIANSSTEPAALAFNWTSSLPLITPQADPKQTIYAVKDPSIVYAEGKYHVFVTLAGSAGWGLGYTSFDKWSNASAAKIVPLDKSPMGPGYRAAPQVFYFAPQKTWYLVYQGADPLYSTSKDIGDPMSWSAPKPFFPIVPDIVKAPLGVGWLDFWVICDDKKCYMFGTDDNGRLLRSETDIGQFPNGFHNTVAVLSEKKEDVFEASNTYKIANTNTYITLVEAISPQGRYFRIWKSNGLGGTWEPLSSAPMNAFAARDNVERIWSEGISHGEMVRMNADQTMTIDPCRPLEYLFQGNDPAVRVDDYIKVPYRLGVITAKGANPVSALCR
;
A
#
# COMPACT_ATOMS: atom_id res chain seq x y z
N MET A 1 -41.64 -58.21 -48.24
CA MET A 1 -40.42 -59.04 -48.22
C MET A 1 -39.36 -58.34 -49.03
N ALA A 2 -38.20 -58.17 -48.41
CA ALA A 2 -37.14 -57.23 -48.80
C ALA A 2 -36.32 -57.70 -50.02
N LEU A 3 -35.75 -56.75 -50.75
CA LEU A 3 -34.44 -56.91 -51.38
C LEU A 3 -33.75 -55.55 -51.46
N TRP A 4 -32.51 -55.56 -50.99
CA TRP A 4 -31.66 -54.42 -50.65
C TRP A 4 -30.86 -53.94 -51.86
N SER A 5 -30.63 -52.62 -51.93
CA SER A 5 -29.65 -51.99 -52.81
C SER A 5 -28.36 -51.74 -52.04
N ALA A 6 -27.24 -52.27 -52.53
CA ALA A 6 -25.90 -51.96 -52.05
C ALA A 6 -25.32 -50.82 -52.91
N LEU A 7 -24.87 -49.74 -52.27
CA LEU A 7 -24.05 -48.71 -52.89
C LEU A 7 -22.77 -48.55 -52.06
N ALA A 8 -21.63 -48.72 -52.72
CA ALA A 8 -20.30 -48.54 -52.16
C ALA A 8 -19.96 -47.05 -52.07
N ILE A 9 -19.39 -46.62 -50.94
CA ILE A 9 -18.68 -45.33 -50.82
C ILE A 9 -17.29 -45.58 -50.23
N VAL A 10 -16.31 -45.07 -50.98
CA VAL A 10 -14.87 -45.11 -50.77
C VAL A 10 -14.46 -44.15 -49.65
N GLY A 11 -13.37 -44.52 -48.96
CA GLY A 11 -13.01 -44.04 -47.62
C GLY A 11 -12.54 -42.60 -47.47
N CYS A 12 -12.63 -42.14 -46.22
CA CYS A 12 -11.92 -40.97 -45.71
C CYS A 12 -10.78 -41.46 -44.80
N GLY A 13 -9.54 -41.17 -45.20
CA GLY A 13 -8.36 -41.32 -44.35
C GLY A 13 -8.40 -40.31 -43.20
N GLY A 14 -8.30 -40.80 -41.97
CA GLY A 14 -8.19 -39.98 -40.78
C GLY A 14 -6.78 -39.39 -40.67
N ASN A 15 -6.65 -38.08 -40.89
CA ASN A 15 -5.50 -37.32 -40.40
C ASN A 15 -5.71 -37.04 -38.90
N ASN A 16 -5.03 -37.80 -38.05
CA ASN A 16 -4.87 -37.47 -36.64
C ASN A 16 -3.93 -36.26 -36.52
N ALA A 17 -4.49 -35.07 -36.55
CA ALA A 17 -3.79 -33.87 -36.10
C ALA A 17 -3.66 -33.93 -34.58
N ILE A 18 -2.44 -34.17 -34.09
CA ILE A 18 -2.08 -33.99 -32.68
C ILE A 18 -2.14 -32.49 -32.43
N ALA A 19 -3.25 -32.02 -31.88
CA ALA A 19 -3.37 -30.67 -31.36
C ALA A 19 -2.48 -30.58 -30.11
N ASN A 20 -1.27 -30.04 -30.26
CA ASN A 20 -0.53 -29.50 -29.14
C ASN A 20 -1.34 -28.30 -28.61
N SER A 21 -2.17 -28.55 -27.60
CA SER A 21 -2.70 -27.47 -26.77
C SER A 21 -1.55 -26.94 -25.92
N SER A 22 -0.80 -25.99 -26.48
CA SER A 22 -0.10 -25.01 -25.65
C SER A 22 -1.16 -24.26 -24.87
N THR A 23 -1.46 -24.75 -23.66
CA THR A 23 -2.20 -23.99 -22.67
C THR A 23 -1.42 -22.71 -22.44
N GLU A 24 -1.94 -21.58 -22.93
CA GLU A 24 -1.46 -20.28 -22.48
C GLU A 24 -1.48 -20.31 -20.94
N PRO A 25 -0.42 -19.83 -20.26
CA PRO A 25 -0.47 -19.70 -18.82
C PRO A 25 -1.71 -18.89 -18.48
N ALA A 26 -2.60 -19.44 -17.66
CA ALA A 26 -3.78 -18.72 -17.21
C ALA A 26 -3.35 -17.36 -16.65
N ALA A 27 -4.00 -16.29 -17.11
CA ALA A 27 -3.73 -14.93 -16.63
C ALA A 27 -3.75 -14.92 -15.10
N LEU A 28 -2.61 -14.61 -14.47
CA LEU A 28 -2.51 -14.58 -13.02
C LEU A 28 -3.22 -13.33 -12.50
N ALA A 29 -4.18 -13.53 -11.60
CA ALA A 29 -4.91 -12.47 -10.92
C ALA A 29 -4.76 -12.61 -9.41
N PHE A 30 -4.85 -11.48 -8.70
CA PHE A 30 -4.89 -11.50 -7.25
C PHE A 30 -6.27 -11.94 -6.77
N ASN A 31 -6.28 -12.83 -5.77
CA ASN A 31 -7.46 -13.21 -5.01
C ASN A 31 -7.13 -13.10 -3.53
N TRP A 32 -8.05 -12.59 -2.73
CA TRP A 32 -7.81 -12.30 -1.32
C TRP A 32 -8.92 -12.86 -0.44
N THR A 33 -8.62 -13.04 0.85
CA THR A 33 -9.63 -13.16 1.90
C THR A 33 -9.44 -12.05 2.91
N SER A 34 -10.53 -11.36 3.26
CA SER A 34 -10.53 -10.33 4.30
C SER A 34 -10.77 -10.92 5.68
N SER A 35 -10.10 -10.36 6.69
CA SER A 35 -10.50 -10.48 8.09
C SER A 35 -11.77 -9.68 8.37
N LEU A 36 -12.34 -9.85 9.57
CA LEU A 36 -13.20 -8.81 10.16
C LEU A 36 -12.38 -7.56 10.51
N PRO A 37 -13.00 -6.40 10.81
CA PRO A 37 -12.29 -5.27 11.39
C PRO A 37 -11.49 -5.70 12.63
N LEU A 38 -10.19 -5.42 12.63
CA LEU A 38 -9.25 -5.79 13.70
C LEU A 38 -8.89 -4.62 14.58
N ILE A 39 -8.63 -3.44 14.01
CA ILE A 39 -8.26 -2.23 14.76
C ILE A 39 -9.36 -1.21 14.55
N THR A 40 -9.91 -0.70 15.65
CA THR A 40 -11.04 0.22 15.65
C THR A 40 -10.73 1.43 16.53
N PRO A 41 -11.42 2.58 16.35
CA PRO A 41 -11.30 3.71 17.25
C PRO A 41 -11.55 3.31 18.69
N GLN A 42 -10.69 3.78 19.58
CA GLN A 42 -10.81 3.59 21.01
C GLN A 42 -11.31 4.90 21.65
N ALA A 43 -11.97 4.78 22.80
CA ALA A 43 -12.43 5.94 23.54
C ALA A 43 -11.24 6.81 23.96
N ASP A 44 -11.34 8.12 23.71
CA ASP A 44 -10.40 9.12 24.19
C ASP A 44 -11.15 10.13 25.07
N PRO A 45 -10.68 10.42 26.30
CA PRO A 45 -11.37 11.33 27.21
C PRO A 45 -11.35 12.79 26.76
N LYS A 46 -10.49 13.17 25.80
CA LYS A 46 -10.31 14.55 25.33
C LYS A 46 -11.00 14.85 24.01
N GLN A 47 -11.35 13.83 23.23
CA GLN A 47 -11.94 13.99 21.90
C GLN A 47 -12.69 12.74 21.45
N THR A 48 -13.59 12.91 20.49
CA THR A 48 -14.15 11.76 19.78
C THR A 48 -13.19 11.32 18.69
N ILE A 49 -12.77 10.06 18.70
CA ILE A 49 -12.06 9.45 17.57
C ILE A 49 -13.09 8.78 16.65
N TYR A 50 -13.24 9.29 15.43
CA TYR A 50 -14.17 8.75 14.44
C TYR A 50 -13.60 7.54 13.71
N ALA A 51 -12.29 7.56 13.44
CA ALA A 51 -11.63 6.60 12.58
C ALA A 51 -10.17 6.31 12.96
N VAL A 52 -9.73 5.10 12.60
CA VAL A 52 -8.32 4.70 12.54
C VAL A 52 -7.99 4.43 11.07
N LYS A 53 -6.92 5.03 10.58
CA LYS A 53 -6.66 5.20 9.15
C LYS A 53 -5.19 5.02 8.80
N ASP A 54 -4.93 4.89 7.50
CA ASP A 54 -3.62 5.00 6.85
C ASP A 54 -2.52 4.23 7.60
N PRO A 55 -2.66 2.90 7.75
CA PRO A 55 -1.77 2.14 8.60
C PRO A 55 -0.38 1.96 7.96
N SER A 56 0.64 2.05 8.78
CA SER A 56 1.98 1.54 8.48
C SER A 56 2.40 0.45 9.44
N ILE A 57 2.99 -0.63 8.93
CA ILE A 57 3.23 -1.86 9.71
C ILE A 57 4.61 -2.48 9.44
N VAL A 58 5.26 -2.92 10.52
CA VAL A 58 6.43 -3.82 10.49
C VAL A 58 6.27 -4.94 11.49
N TYR A 59 6.90 -6.08 11.23
CA TYR A 59 7.15 -7.10 12.25
C TYR A 59 8.61 -7.01 12.72
N ALA A 60 8.81 -6.66 13.99
CA ALA A 60 10.12 -6.52 14.61
C ALA A 60 10.03 -6.95 16.07
N GLU A 61 11.13 -7.48 16.62
CA GLU A 61 11.22 -7.81 18.06
C GLU A 61 10.06 -8.71 18.57
N GLY A 62 9.56 -9.59 17.71
CA GLY A 62 8.48 -10.53 18.01
C GLY A 62 7.06 -9.95 17.97
N LYS A 63 6.88 -8.71 17.48
CA LYS A 63 5.59 -8.03 17.41
C LYS A 63 5.37 -7.34 16.08
N TYR A 64 4.09 -7.20 15.71
CA TYR A 64 3.66 -6.16 14.79
C TYR A 64 3.68 -4.81 15.50
N HIS A 65 4.29 -3.82 14.87
CA HIS A 65 4.27 -2.42 15.26
C HIS A 65 3.48 -1.66 14.20
N VAL A 66 2.37 -1.04 14.60
CA VAL A 66 1.45 -0.37 13.69
C VAL A 66 1.34 1.10 14.07
N PHE A 67 1.58 1.97 13.10
CA PHE A 67 1.34 3.40 13.17
C PHE A 67 0.11 3.74 12.34
N VAL A 68 -0.77 4.59 12.86
CA VAL A 68 -2.05 4.91 12.22
C VAL A 68 -2.32 6.41 12.29
N THR A 69 -3.09 6.92 11.34
CA THR A 69 -3.80 8.19 11.50
C THR A 69 -5.00 8.01 12.44
N LEU A 70 -5.15 8.91 13.40
CA LEU A 70 -6.33 9.08 14.25
C LEU A 70 -7.12 10.28 13.75
N ALA A 71 -8.29 10.02 13.16
CA ALA A 71 -9.21 11.08 12.72
C ALA A 71 -10.25 11.31 13.82
N GLY A 72 -10.26 12.52 14.39
CA GLY A 72 -11.14 12.84 15.51
C GLY A 72 -11.63 14.28 15.51
N SER A 73 -12.38 14.65 16.54
CA SER A 73 -12.93 16.00 16.69
C SER A 73 -11.85 17.07 16.87
N ALA A 74 -10.61 16.70 17.23
CA ALA A 74 -9.46 17.60 17.29
C ALA A 74 -8.64 17.65 15.99
N GLY A 75 -9.07 16.98 14.91
CA GLY A 75 -8.37 16.90 13.63
C GLY A 75 -7.67 15.56 13.42
N TRP A 76 -6.53 15.60 12.72
CA TRP A 76 -5.74 14.42 12.37
C TRP A 76 -4.46 14.37 13.21
N GLY A 77 -4.26 13.24 13.90
CA GLY A 77 -3.02 12.95 14.63
C GLY A 77 -2.52 11.53 14.32
N LEU A 78 -1.41 11.14 14.95
CA LEU A 78 -0.87 9.79 14.81
C LEU A 78 -1.05 8.98 16.10
N GLY A 79 -1.25 7.68 15.94
CA GLY A 79 -1.28 6.70 17.03
C GLY A 79 -0.36 5.52 16.76
N TYR A 80 0.04 4.85 17.83
CA TYR A 80 0.85 3.63 17.80
C TYR A 80 0.13 2.50 18.53
N THR A 81 0.18 1.28 17.98
CA THR A 81 -0.26 0.06 18.66
C THR A 81 0.66 -1.10 18.32
N SER A 82 0.73 -2.12 19.17
CA SER A 82 1.50 -3.33 18.91
C SER A 82 0.88 -4.59 19.50
N PHE A 83 1.12 -5.71 18.83
CA PHE A 83 0.61 -7.03 19.18
C PHE A 83 1.49 -8.11 18.54
N ASP A 84 1.53 -9.29 19.14
CA ASP A 84 2.33 -10.44 18.70
C ASP A 84 1.65 -11.27 17.59
N LYS A 85 0.32 -11.28 17.55
CA LYS A 85 -0.49 -11.99 16.56
C LYS A 85 -1.78 -11.25 16.23
N TRP A 86 -2.30 -11.45 15.02
CA TRP A 86 -3.52 -10.78 14.54
C TRP A 86 -4.73 -10.94 15.48
N SER A 87 -4.89 -12.09 16.14
CA SER A 87 -5.99 -12.31 17.08
C SER A 87 -5.94 -11.44 18.35
N ASN A 88 -4.79 -10.81 18.63
CA ASN A 88 -4.62 -9.87 19.74
C ASN A 88 -4.78 -8.40 19.30
N ALA A 89 -4.87 -8.12 18.00
CA ALA A 89 -4.89 -6.75 17.47
C ALA A 89 -6.07 -5.92 17.99
N SER A 90 -7.25 -6.53 18.17
CA SER A 90 -8.46 -5.83 18.64
C SER A 90 -8.41 -5.41 20.10
N ALA A 91 -7.58 -6.07 20.92
CA ALA A 91 -7.38 -5.73 22.32
C ALA A 91 -6.18 -4.78 22.53
N ALA A 92 -5.34 -4.59 21.50
CA ALA A 92 -4.13 -3.80 21.59
C ALA A 92 -4.47 -2.30 21.75
N LYS A 93 -3.93 -1.68 22.80
CA LYS A 93 -4.17 -0.27 23.09
C LYS A 93 -3.50 0.62 22.04
N ILE A 94 -4.25 1.59 21.52
CA ILE A 94 -3.70 2.66 20.69
C ILE A 94 -3.21 3.79 21.59
N VAL A 95 -1.95 4.19 21.42
CA VAL A 95 -1.31 5.29 22.13
C VAL A 95 -1.16 6.46 21.17
N PRO A 96 -1.88 7.58 21.38
CA PRO A 96 -1.64 8.81 20.62
C PRO A 96 -0.21 9.32 20.80
N LEU A 97 0.41 9.79 19.71
CA LEU A 97 1.80 10.27 19.70
C LEU A 97 1.93 11.77 20.02
N ASP A 98 0.82 12.46 20.25
CA ASP A 98 0.76 13.92 20.52
C ASP A 98 1.50 14.34 21.80
N LYS A 99 1.73 13.40 22.72
CA LYS A 99 2.49 13.61 23.96
C LYS A 99 3.98 13.29 23.84
N SER A 100 4.41 12.62 22.78
CA SER A 100 5.84 12.45 22.49
C SER A 100 6.44 13.80 22.10
N PRO A 101 7.79 13.92 21.99
CA PRO A 101 8.42 15.11 21.40
C PRO A 101 7.88 15.49 20.02
N MET A 102 7.21 14.59 19.28
CA MET A 102 6.49 14.92 18.05
C MET A 102 5.47 16.06 18.27
N GLY A 103 4.82 16.10 19.43
CA GLY A 103 3.83 17.11 19.79
C GLY A 103 2.49 17.02 19.05
N PRO A 104 1.52 17.88 19.40
CA PRO A 104 0.20 17.94 18.76
C PRO A 104 0.23 18.65 17.40
N GLY A 105 -0.90 18.60 16.68
CA GLY A 105 -1.11 19.27 15.40
C GLY A 105 -1.31 18.29 14.24
N TYR A 106 -1.57 18.82 13.04
CA TYR A 106 -1.89 18.02 11.85
C TYR A 106 -0.77 17.02 11.50
N ARG A 107 -1.05 15.72 11.68
CA ARG A 107 -0.20 14.60 11.28
C ARG A 107 -1.05 13.45 10.75
N ALA A 108 -0.72 12.92 9.58
CA ALA A 108 -1.46 11.82 8.94
C ALA A 108 -0.54 10.97 8.05
N ALA A 109 -1.07 9.84 7.57
CA ALA A 109 -0.43 8.92 6.63
C ALA A 109 1.01 8.56 7.00
N PRO A 110 1.22 7.87 8.15
CA PRO A 110 2.54 7.47 8.57
C PRO A 110 3.14 6.39 7.66
N GLN A 111 4.46 6.35 7.57
CA GLN A 111 5.25 5.24 7.08
C GLN A 111 6.45 5.00 8.02
N VAL A 112 6.57 3.80 8.59
CA VAL A 112 7.66 3.45 9.52
C VAL A 112 8.72 2.58 8.84
N PHE A 113 10.00 2.79 9.12
CA PHE A 113 11.08 1.85 8.76
C PHE A 113 12.35 2.07 9.57
N TYR A 114 13.21 1.07 9.61
CA TYR A 114 14.53 1.15 10.19
C TYR A 114 15.55 1.56 9.13
N PHE A 115 16.15 2.73 9.27
CA PHE A 115 17.25 3.16 8.42
C PHE A 115 18.56 2.57 8.95
N ALA A 116 18.93 1.40 8.42
CA ALA A 116 20.08 0.63 8.87
C ALA A 116 21.40 1.42 8.90
N PRO A 117 21.73 2.29 7.91
CA PRO A 117 22.97 3.06 7.93
C PRO A 117 23.16 3.96 9.17
N GLN A 118 22.07 4.41 9.80
CA GLN A 118 22.11 5.27 11.00
C GLN A 118 21.67 4.55 12.28
N LYS A 119 21.25 3.28 12.17
CA LYS A 119 20.69 2.49 13.26
C LYS A 119 19.52 3.23 13.95
N THR A 120 18.57 3.73 13.16
CA THR A 120 17.51 4.64 13.61
C THR A 120 16.20 4.28 12.93
N TRP A 121 15.13 4.22 13.70
CA TRP A 121 13.77 4.16 13.16
C TRP A 121 13.35 5.54 12.67
N TYR A 122 12.74 5.58 11.49
CA TYR A 122 12.12 6.74 10.88
C TYR A 122 10.61 6.52 10.81
N LEU A 123 9.86 7.56 11.13
CA LEU A 123 8.43 7.67 10.89
C LEU A 123 8.24 8.87 9.98
N VAL A 124 7.93 8.61 8.71
CA VAL A 124 7.58 9.60 7.70
C VAL A 124 6.08 9.85 7.79
N TYR A 125 5.63 11.09 7.63
CA TYR A 125 4.20 11.43 7.66
C TYR A 125 3.98 12.81 7.07
N GLN A 126 2.73 13.16 6.77
CA GLN A 126 2.38 14.49 6.31
C GLN A 126 2.03 15.41 7.48
N GLY A 127 2.52 16.66 7.44
CA GLY A 127 2.06 17.78 8.26
C GLY A 127 1.78 18.99 7.37
N ALA A 128 1.03 18.76 6.29
CA ALA A 128 1.03 19.51 5.03
C ALA A 128 2.26 19.19 4.16
N ASP A 129 3.46 19.53 4.63
CA ASP A 129 4.71 19.09 4.00
C ASP A 129 5.10 17.66 4.45
N PRO A 130 5.99 16.96 3.71
CA PRO A 130 6.58 15.72 4.20
C PRO A 130 7.49 15.97 5.40
N LEU A 131 7.14 15.36 6.52
CA LEU A 131 7.86 15.42 7.78
C LEU A 131 8.41 14.04 8.15
N TYR A 132 9.43 14.03 9.00
CA TYR A 132 9.85 12.83 9.71
C TYR A 132 10.06 13.07 11.20
N SER A 133 9.93 11.99 11.96
CA SER A 133 10.45 11.83 13.31
C SER A 133 11.30 10.58 13.40
N THR A 134 12.16 10.53 14.41
CA THR A 134 13.10 9.42 14.61
C THR A 134 13.00 8.83 16.01
N SER A 135 13.36 7.55 16.12
CA SER A 135 13.49 6.85 17.40
C SER A 135 14.62 5.81 17.37
N LYS A 136 15.12 5.44 18.55
CA LYS A 136 16.00 4.27 18.76
C LYS A 136 15.22 3.02 19.20
N ASP A 137 13.96 3.17 19.58
CA ASP A 137 13.10 2.11 20.08
C ASP A 137 11.69 2.26 19.48
N ILE A 138 11.34 1.38 18.54
CA ILE A 138 10.02 1.36 17.90
C ILE A 138 8.89 0.97 18.87
N GLY A 139 9.23 0.33 19.99
CA GLY A 139 8.29 -0.08 21.04
C GLY A 139 7.91 1.05 22.01
N ASP A 140 8.70 2.13 22.06
CA ASP A 140 8.43 3.29 22.92
C ASP A 140 7.76 4.43 22.14
N PRO A 141 6.41 4.59 22.21
CA PRO A 141 5.72 5.68 21.52
C PRO A 141 6.12 7.08 22.02
N MET A 142 6.76 7.21 23.18
CA MET A 142 7.18 8.50 23.74
C MET A 142 8.59 8.91 23.29
N SER A 143 9.31 8.03 22.60
CA SER A 143 10.68 8.26 22.16
C SER A 143 10.80 9.03 20.84
N TRP A 144 9.70 9.18 20.09
CA TRP A 144 9.70 9.81 18.77
C TRP A 144 10.04 11.30 18.84
N SER A 145 11.07 11.71 18.10
CA SER A 145 11.60 13.08 18.11
C SER A 145 10.58 14.13 17.63
N ALA A 146 10.89 15.41 17.83
CA ALA A 146 10.14 16.50 17.19
C ALA A 146 10.18 16.39 15.65
N PRO A 147 9.11 16.82 14.94
CA PRO A 147 9.02 16.79 13.49
C PRO A 147 10.14 17.60 12.85
N LYS A 148 10.70 17.07 11.75
CA LYS A 148 11.60 17.79 10.86
C LYS A 148 11.11 17.68 9.41
N PRO A 149 11.21 18.74 8.60
CA PRO A 149 10.85 18.67 7.19
C PRO A 149 11.91 17.90 6.40
N PHE A 150 11.46 17.19 5.36
CA PHE A 150 12.36 16.60 4.35
C PHE A 150 12.86 17.62 3.33
N PHE A 151 12.03 18.62 3.02
CA PHE A 151 12.31 19.61 2.00
C PHE A 151 12.46 20.99 2.65
N PRO A 152 13.57 21.69 2.41
CA PRO A 152 13.70 23.09 2.83
C PRO A 152 12.85 24.01 1.94
N ILE A 153 12.53 23.58 0.72
CA ILE A 153 11.75 24.31 -0.28
C ILE A 153 10.85 23.31 -1.01
N VAL A 154 9.56 23.64 -1.11
CA VAL A 154 8.58 22.85 -1.87
C VAL A 154 8.98 22.80 -3.36
N PRO A 155 9.02 21.62 -4.01
CA PRO A 155 9.33 21.51 -5.44
C PRO A 155 8.35 22.25 -6.34
N ASP A 156 8.81 22.83 -7.45
CA ASP A 156 7.95 23.64 -8.33
C ASP A 156 6.81 22.85 -8.98
N ILE A 157 7.00 21.55 -9.26
CA ILE A 157 5.94 20.68 -9.81
C ILE A 157 4.75 20.51 -8.86
N VAL A 158 4.95 20.76 -7.55
CA VAL A 158 3.93 20.70 -6.51
C VAL A 158 3.21 22.04 -6.34
N LYS A 159 3.78 23.15 -6.80
CA LYS A 159 3.18 24.48 -6.63
C LYS A 159 2.10 24.73 -7.68
N ALA A 160 1.08 25.49 -7.31
CA ALA A 160 0.11 26.01 -8.27
C ALA A 160 0.81 26.86 -9.36
N PRO A 161 0.36 26.82 -10.62
CA PRO A 161 -0.82 26.09 -11.11
C PRO A 161 -0.54 24.64 -11.53
N LEU A 162 0.69 24.13 -11.39
CA LEU A 162 1.05 22.77 -11.82
C LEU A 162 0.62 21.69 -10.82
N GLY A 163 0.68 22.00 -9.52
CA GLY A 163 0.30 21.10 -8.43
C GLY A 163 -1.09 21.37 -7.86
N VAL A 164 -1.72 20.31 -7.37
CA VAL A 164 -3.04 20.34 -6.70
C VAL A 164 -2.91 19.91 -5.23
N GLY A 165 -2.15 18.84 -4.97
CA GLY A 165 -1.86 18.35 -3.64
C GLY A 165 -0.45 17.78 -3.52
N TRP A 166 -0.06 17.41 -2.31
CA TRP A 166 1.16 16.68 -2.03
C TRP A 166 1.00 15.92 -0.71
N LEU A 167 0.79 14.61 -0.82
CA LEU A 167 0.39 13.77 0.31
C LEU A 167 0.88 12.34 0.16
N ASP A 168 0.64 11.54 1.20
CA ASP A 168 0.92 10.10 1.25
C ASP A 168 2.36 9.74 0.90
N PHE A 169 3.27 10.29 1.70
CA PHE A 169 4.71 10.21 1.48
C PHE A 169 5.27 8.83 1.79
N TRP A 170 6.01 8.27 0.83
CA TRP A 170 6.58 6.93 0.92
C TRP A 170 8.06 6.94 0.57
N VAL A 171 8.93 6.62 1.54
CA VAL A 171 10.37 6.46 1.33
C VAL A 171 10.71 5.02 1.00
N ILE A 172 11.65 4.81 0.08
CA ILE A 172 12.30 3.53 -0.18
C ILE A 172 13.72 3.79 -0.69
N CYS A 173 14.70 3.00 -0.27
CA CYS A 173 16.08 3.14 -0.72
C CYS A 173 16.57 1.87 -1.42
N ASP A 174 17.41 2.06 -2.43
CA ASP A 174 18.29 1.02 -2.95
C ASP A 174 19.70 1.13 -2.32
N ASP A 175 20.72 0.58 -2.96
CA ASP A 175 22.11 0.61 -2.48
C ASP A 175 22.78 1.99 -2.65
N LYS A 176 22.19 2.91 -3.44
CA LYS A 176 22.80 4.18 -3.83
C LYS A 176 21.98 5.38 -3.38
N LYS A 177 20.66 5.30 -3.49
CA LYS A 177 19.74 6.42 -3.32
C LYS A 177 18.57 6.05 -2.43
N CYS A 178 18.03 7.07 -1.78
CA CYS A 178 16.71 7.04 -1.19
C CYS A 178 15.76 7.85 -2.07
N TYR A 179 14.57 7.31 -2.26
CA TYR A 179 13.51 7.85 -3.08
C TYR A 179 12.34 8.22 -2.18
N MET A 180 11.69 9.34 -2.45
CA MET A 180 10.44 9.70 -1.81
C MET A 180 9.36 9.80 -2.87
N PHE A 181 8.35 8.95 -2.75
CA PHE A 181 7.14 9.00 -3.53
C PHE A 181 6.07 9.80 -2.78
N GLY A 182 5.12 10.36 -3.53
CA GLY A 182 3.93 11.02 -2.99
C GLY A 182 2.92 11.26 -4.11
N THR A 183 1.66 11.42 -3.75
CA THR A 183 0.55 11.65 -4.69
C THR A 183 0.05 13.09 -4.58
N ASP A 184 -0.84 13.50 -5.49
CA ASP A 184 -1.33 14.87 -5.57
C ASP A 184 -2.86 15.00 -5.65
N ASP A 185 -3.60 13.94 -5.35
CA ASP A 185 -5.06 13.82 -5.51
C ASP A 185 -5.57 14.12 -6.92
N ASN A 186 -4.68 14.07 -7.92
CA ASN A 186 -4.97 14.58 -9.27
C ASN A 186 -4.22 13.82 -10.37
N GLY A 187 -4.06 12.51 -10.22
CA GLY A 187 -3.62 11.64 -11.31
C GLY A 187 -2.11 11.47 -11.41
N ARG A 188 -1.31 11.99 -10.47
CA ARG A 188 0.16 11.86 -10.54
C ARG A 188 0.74 11.15 -9.32
N LEU A 189 1.64 10.21 -9.61
CA LEU A 189 2.62 9.72 -8.65
C LEU A 189 3.92 10.50 -8.86
N LEU A 190 4.32 11.27 -7.86
CA LEU A 190 5.56 12.04 -7.85
C LEU A 190 6.68 11.24 -7.20
N ARG A 191 7.92 11.49 -7.61
CA ARG A 191 9.12 10.89 -7.05
C ARG A 191 10.23 11.92 -6.95
N SER A 192 10.85 12.02 -5.78
CA SER A 192 12.12 12.73 -5.55
C SER A 192 13.22 11.74 -5.18
N GLU A 193 14.48 12.17 -5.21
CA GLU A 193 15.62 11.33 -4.83
C GLU A 193 16.68 12.10 -4.04
N THR A 194 17.46 11.37 -3.24
CA THR A 194 18.70 11.82 -2.58
C THR A 194 19.68 10.66 -2.53
N ASP A 195 20.97 10.93 -2.40
CA ASP A 195 21.95 9.87 -2.15
C ASP A 195 21.72 9.25 -0.77
N ILE A 196 21.93 7.94 -0.62
CA ILE A 196 21.68 7.23 0.64
C ILE A 196 22.53 7.79 1.79
N GLY A 197 23.73 8.29 1.50
CA GLY A 197 24.61 8.93 2.47
C GLY A 197 24.14 10.32 2.93
N GLN A 198 23.21 10.95 2.20
CA GLN A 198 22.64 12.27 2.53
C GLN A 198 21.29 12.17 3.24
N PHE A 199 20.60 11.02 3.15
CA PHE A 199 19.31 10.80 3.82
C PHE A 199 19.39 11.13 5.31
N PRO A 200 18.41 11.88 5.88
CA PRO A 200 17.11 12.29 5.32
C PRO A 200 17.13 13.60 4.52
N ASN A 201 18.30 14.19 4.27
CA ASN A 201 18.42 15.48 3.58
C ASN A 201 18.63 15.30 2.07
N GLY A 202 18.60 16.41 1.34
CA GLY A 202 19.07 16.47 -0.04
C GLY A 202 18.11 15.93 -1.09
N PHE A 203 16.82 15.77 -0.76
CA PHE A 203 15.81 15.41 -1.76
C PHE A 203 15.73 16.47 -2.87
N HIS A 204 15.85 16.03 -4.12
CA HIS A 204 15.83 16.84 -5.33
C HIS A 204 15.21 16.04 -6.49
N ASN A 205 15.20 16.65 -7.68
CA ASN A 205 14.71 16.02 -8.92
C ASN A 205 13.30 15.43 -8.79
N THR A 206 12.36 16.24 -8.29
CA THR A 206 10.96 15.83 -8.16
C THR A 206 10.30 15.78 -9.54
N VAL A 207 9.86 14.59 -9.94
CA VAL A 207 9.24 14.33 -11.25
C VAL A 207 7.97 13.50 -11.09
N ALA A 208 7.01 13.64 -12.02
CA ALA A 208 5.88 12.72 -12.12
C ALA A 208 6.33 11.42 -12.83
N VAL A 209 6.23 10.28 -12.16
CA VAL A 209 6.61 8.96 -12.69
C VAL A 209 5.42 8.14 -13.18
N LEU A 210 4.20 8.52 -12.78
CA LEU A 210 2.94 8.12 -13.41
C LEU A 210 2.09 9.37 -13.61
N SER A 211 1.34 9.41 -14.72
CA SER A 211 0.34 10.44 -15.02
C SER A 211 -0.86 9.76 -15.69
N GLU A 212 -1.97 9.69 -14.98
CA GLU A 212 -3.21 9.02 -15.40
C GLU A 212 -4.42 9.93 -15.10
N LYS A 213 -5.64 9.42 -15.28
CA LYS A 213 -6.82 10.08 -14.73
C LYS A 213 -6.74 10.12 -13.21
N LYS A 214 -7.33 11.13 -12.60
CA LYS A 214 -7.42 11.30 -11.14
C LYS A 214 -7.96 10.04 -10.45
N GLU A 215 -8.98 9.42 -11.04
CA GLU A 215 -9.63 8.23 -10.48
C GLU A 215 -8.75 6.98 -10.60
N ASP A 216 -7.77 6.98 -11.50
CA ASP A 216 -6.92 5.85 -11.86
C ASP A 216 -5.58 5.86 -11.10
N VAL A 217 -5.14 7.03 -10.62
CA VAL A 217 -3.96 7.27 -9.77
C VAL A 217 -4.35 8.40 -8.80
N PHE A 218 -5.01 8.04 -7.70
CA PHE A 218 -5.59 9.02 -6.78
C PHE A 218 -4.62 9.38 -5.65
N GLU A 219 -4.41 8.46 -4.71
CA GLU A 219 -3.63 8.70 -3.48
C GLU A 219 -2.96 7.41 -2.95
N ALA A 220 -2.38 7.46 -1.74
CA ALA A 220 -1.93 6.32 -0.93
C ALA A 220 -0.92 5.37 -1.60
N SER A 221 0.16 5.91 -2.17
CA SER A 221 1.14 5.05 -2.84
C SER A 221 1.96 4.18 -1.87
N ASN A 222 2.25 2.93 -2.25
CA ASN A 222 3.27 2.12 -1.57
C ASN A 222 4.22 1.48 -2.59
N THR A 223 5.53 1.60 -2.36
CA THR A 223 6.55 1.05 -3.27
C THR A 223 7.43 0.02 -2.53
N TYR A 224 7.58 -1.16 -3.11
CA TYR A 224 8.29 -2.29 -2.49
C TYR A 224 9.33 -2.90 -3.41
N LYS A 225 10.37 -3.48 -2.83
CA LYS A 225 11.30 -4.38 -3.51
C LYS A 225 10.78 -5.82 -3.41
N ILE A 226 10.81 -6.56 -4.52
CA ILE A 226 10.53 -8.00 -4.51
C ILE A 226 11.83 -8.75 -4.17
N ALA A 227 11.83 -9.51 -3.07
CA ALA A 227 13.00 -10.26 -2.61
C ALA A 227 13.58 -11.16 -3.71
N ASN A 228 14.91 -11.27 -3.75
CA ASN A 228 15.67 -12.11 -4.69
C ASN A 228 15.47 -11.77 -6.18
N THR A 229 15.01 -10.55 -6.48
CA THR A 229 14.87 -10.03 -7.84
C THR A 229 15.39 -8.60 -7.96
N ASN A 230 15.50 -8.11 -9.20
CA ASN A 230 15.71 -6.69 -9.51
C ASN A 230 14.38 -5.97 -9.81
N THR A 231 13.25 -6.51 -9.32
CA THR A 231 11.92 -5.98 -9.58
C THR A 231 11.42 -5.20 -8.36
N TYR A 232 10.89 -4.02 -8.65
CA TYR A 232 10.13 -3.21 -7.71
C TYR A 232 8.67 -3.19 -8.14
N ILE A 233 7.76 -3.08 -7.18
CA ILE A 233 6.34 -2.85 -7.43
C ILE A 233 5.92 -1.55 -6.76
N THR A 234 4.95 -0.85 -7.36
CA THR A 234 4.26 0.26 -6.71
C THR A 234 2.76 0.04 -6.78
N LEU A 235 2.09 0.27 -5.66
CA LEU A 235 0.65 0.29 -5.51
C LEU A 235 0.19 1.74 -5.45
N VAL A 236 -0.91 2.09 -6.11
CA VAL A 236 -1.55 3.40 -5.94
C VAL A 236 -3.05 3.19 -5.79
N GLU A 237 -3.66 3.88 -4.83
CA GLU A 237 -5.11 3.85 -4.62
C GLU A 237 -5.81 4.57 -5.76
N ALA A 238 -6.96 4.02 -6.13
CA ALA A 238 -7.81 4.46 -7.21
C ALA A 238 -9.27 4.47 -6.73
N ILE A 239 -10.12 5.21 -7.44
CA ILE A 239 -11.52 5.43 -7.12
C ILE A 239 -12.38 4.80 -8.22
N SER A 240 -13.33 3.96 -7.85
CA SER A 240 -14.38 3.46 -8.74
C SER A 240 -15.76 3.74 -8.17
N PRO A 241 -16.83 3.60 -8.97
CA PRO A 241 -18.20 3.67 -8.46
C PRO A 241 -18.51 2.65 -7.35
N GLN A 242 -17.76 1.54 -7.29
CA GLN A 242 -17.91 0.50 -6.27
C GLN A 242 -17.16 0.80 -4.97
N GLY A 243 -16.19 1.74 -4.99
CA GLY A 243 -15.41 2.13 -3.83
C GLY A 243 -13.93 2.34 -4.16
N ARG A 244 -13.10 2.31 -3.12
CA ARG A 244 -11.63 2.41 -3.25
C ARG A 244 -11.02 1.07 -3.63
N TYR A 245 -9.96 1.10 -4.42
CA TYR A 245 -9.21 -0.09 -4.82
C TYR A 245 -7.75 0.27 -5.12
N PHE A 246 -6.87 -0.73 -5.21
CA PHE A 246 -5.47 -0.55 -5.57
C PHE A 246 -5.15 -1.09 -6.95
N ARG A 247 -4.33 -0.35 -7.68
CA ARG A 247 -3.70 -0.75 -8.94
C ARG A 247 -2.21 -1.00 -8.72
N ILE A 248 -1.58 -1.81 -9.58
CA ILE A 248 -0.19 -2.25 -9.37
C ILE A 248 0.69 -2.12 -10.61
N TRP A 249 1.83 -1.47 -10.47
CA TRP A 249 2.84 -1.37 -11.52
C TRP A 249 4.15 -2.01 -11.06
N LYS A 250 4.99 -2.41 -12.01
CA LYS A 250 6.34 -2.90 -11.78
C LYS A 250 7.38 -2.00 -12.46
N SER A 251 8.60 -2.03 -11.94
CA SER A 251 9.78 -1.46 -12.58
C SER A 251 11.02 -2.30 -12.29
N ASN A 252 12.06 -2.15 -13.11
CA ASN A 252 13.38 -2.76 -12.87
C ASN A 252 14.29 -1.88 -12.00
N GLY A 253 13.81 -0.71 -11.56
CA GLY A 253 14.53 0.20 -10.68
C GLY A 253 13.65 1.34 -10.21
N LEU A 254 13.99 1.96 -9.08
CA LEU A 254 13.18 3.03 -8.48
C LEU A 254 13.15 4.32 -9.28
N GLY A 255 14.18 4.57 -10.10
CA GLY A 255 14.21 5.65 -11.09
C GLY A 255 13.76 5.25 -12.49
N GLY A 256 13.24 4.02 -12.67
CA GLY A 256 12.84 3.48 -13.96
C GLY A 256 11.41 3.84 -14.37
N THR A 257 10.99 3.28 -15.52
CA THR A 257 9.60 3.36 -16.00
C THR A 257 8.73 2.36 -15.25
N TRP A 258 7.49 2.77 -14.93
CA TRP A 258 6.50 1.93 -14.27
C TRP A 258 5.49 1.38 -15.27
N GLU A 259 5.33 0.07 -15.32
CA GLU A 259 4.44 -0.63 -16.24
C GLU A 259 3.40 -1.47 -15.48
N PRO A 260 2.15 -1.59 -15.96
CA PRO A 260 1.15 -2.47 -15.34
C PRO A 260 1.68 -3.88 -15.08
N LEU A 261 1.47 -4.41 -13.86
CA LEU A 261 1.89 -5.77 -13.51
C LEU A 261 0.74 -6.79 -13.64
N SER A 262 -0.50 -6.36 -13.39
CA SER A 262 -1.67 -7.23 -13.40
C SER A 262 -2.33 -7.23 -14.78
N SER A 263 -2.59 -8.41 -15.33
CA SER A 263 -3.40 -8.58 -16.55
C SER A 263 -4.90 -8.53 -16.29
N ALA A 264 -5.34 -8.41 -15.02
CA ALA A 264 -6.74 -8.26 -14.67
C ALA A 264 -7.29 -6.90 -15.15
N PRO A 265 -8.61 -6.79 -15.38
CA PRO A 265 -9.25 -5.49 -15.64
C PRO A 265 -8.82 -4.44 -14.62
N MET A 266 -8.64 -3.20 -15.09
CA MET A 266 -8.16 -2.06 -14.29
C MET A 266 -6.74 -2.20 -13.73
N ASN A 267 -5.96 -3.23 -14.10
CA ASN A 267 -4.66 -3.51 -13.50
C ASN A 267 -4.78 -3.68 -11.96
N ALA A 268 -5.87 -4.33 -11.53
CA ALA A 268 -6.24 -4.40 -10.12
C ALA A 268 -5.29 -5.30 -9.31
N PHE A 269 -4.90 -4.80 -8.14
CA PHE A 269 -4.23 -5.53 -7.06
C PHE A 269 -5.24 -6.00 -6.02
N ALA A 270 -5.95 -5.08 -5.40
CA ALA A 270 -6.98 -5.36 -4.40
C ALA A 270 -8.19 -4.46 -4.65
N ALA A 271 -9.33 -5.08 -4.96
CA ALA A 271 -10.60 -4.44 -5.25
C ALA A 271 -11.72 -5.26 -4.62
N ARG A 272 -12.91 -4.67 -4.46
CA ARG A 272 -14.06 -5.38 -3.89
C ARG A 272 -14.29 -6.76 -4.51
N ASP A 273 -14.19 -6.86 -5.83
CA ASP A 273 -14.54 -8.06 -6.59
C ASP A 273 -13.52 -9.20 -6.47
N ASN A 274 -12.29 -8.93 -6.01
CA ASN A 274 -11.26 -9.95 -5.82
C ASN A 274 -10.94 -10.24 -4.35
N VAL A 275 -11.79 -9.76 -3.43
CA VAL A 275 -11.65 -9.97 -1.98
C VAL A 275 -12.86 -10.72 -1.44
N GLU A 276 -12.66 -11.97 -1.04
CA GLU A 276 -13.68 -12.75 -0.34
C GLU A 276 -13.94 -12.18 1.06
N ARG A 277 -15.21 -12.21 1.49
CA ARG A 277 -15.66 -11.81 2.84
C ARG A 277 -15.35 -10.35 3.18
N ILE A 278 -15.24 -9.47 2.18
CA ILE A 278 -15.03 -8.04 2.39
C ILE A 278 -16.21 -7.42 3.16
N TRP A 279 -15.90 -6.65 4.20
CA TRP A 279 -16.87 -5.94 5.04
C TRP A 279 -16.99 -4.45 4.69
N SER A 280 -16.08 -3.94 3.85
CA SER A 280 -16.00 -2.53 3.46
C SER A 280 -16.48 -2.28 2.03
N GLU A 281 -16.63 -1.01 1.63
CA GLU A 281 -16.96 -0.66 0.24
C GLU A 281 -15.89 -1.13 -0.76
N GLY A 282 -14.62 -1.15 -0.33
CA GLY A 282 -13.48 -1.62 -1.09
C GLY A 282 -12.23 -1.66 -0.21
N ILE A 283 -11.06 -1.53 -0.83
CA ILE A 283 -9.76 -1.50 -0.14
C ILE A 283 -9.15 -0.12 -0.34
N SER A 284 -9.06 0.67 0.73
CA SER A 284 -8.42 2.00 0.76
C SER A 284 -7.08 1.92 1.49
N HIS A 285 -6.37 3.05 1.62
CA HIS A 285 -5.04 3.23 2.20
C HIS A 285 -4.62 2.08 3.14
N GLY A 286 -3.53 1.42 2.75
CA GLY A 286 -2.96 0.31 3.50
C GLY A 286 -1.46 0.20 3.33
N GLU A 287 -0.90 -0.87 3.91
CA GLU A 287 0.49 -1.24 3.74
C GLU A 287 0.65 -2.77 3.81
N MET A 288 1.60 -3.31 3.04
CA MET A 288 1.98 -4.72 3.08
C MET A 288 2.73 -5.05 4.37
N VAL A 289 2.49 -6.21 4.95
CA VAL A 289 3.40 -6.80 5.92
C VAL A 289 4.71 -7.13 5.21
N ARG A 290 5.77 -6.38 5.55
CA ARG A 290 7.08 -6.51 4.93
C ARG A 290 7.85 -7.74 5.45
N MET A 291 8.75 -8.24 4.61
CA MET A 291 9.70 -9.30 4.98
C MET A 291 10.72 -8.82 6.01
N ASN A 292 11.13 -7.56 5.90
CA ASN A 292 12.03 -6.88 6.83
C ASN A 292 11.53 -5.46 7.11
N ALA A 293 12.04 -4.86 8.18
CA ALA A 293 11.62 -3.53 8.61
C ALA A 293 12.49 -2.40 8.04
N ASP A 294 13.48 -2.71 7.21
CA ASP A 294 14.50 -1.72 6.82
C ASP A 294 14.05 -0.79 5.67
N GLN A 295 14.92 0.15 5.31
CA GLN A 295 14.65 1.16 4.29
C GLN A 295 14.45 0.61 2.87
N THR A 296 14.67 -0.68 2.63
CA THR A 296 14.50 -1.31 1.31
C THR A 296 13.05 -1.69 1.00
N MET A 297 12.16 -1.67 2.01
CA MET A 297 10.74 -2.02 1.87
C MET A 297 10.53 -3.36 1.16
N THR A 298 11.27 -4.39 1.59
CA THR A 298 11.29 -5.67 0.89
C THR A 298 10.08 -6.53 1.27
N ILE A 299 9.44 -7.15 0.27
CA ILE A 299 8.39 -8.16 0.45
C ILE A 299 8.84 -9.52 -0.12
N ASP A 300 8.38 -10.60 0.52
CA ASP A 300 8.70 -11.97 0.13
C ASP A 300 7.66 -12.50 -0.88
N PRO A 301 8.01 -12.72 -2.16
CA PRO A 301 7.07 -13.25 -3.15
C PRO A 301 6.71 -14.73 -2.90
N CYS A 302 7.48 -15.45 -2.08
CA CYS A 302 7.28 -16.88 -1.82
C CYS A 302 6.32 -17.16 -0.67
N ARG A 303 5.81 -16.12 0.01
CA ARG A 303 4.82 -16.23 1.08
C ARG A 303 3.50 -15.59 0.66
N PRO A 304 2.37 -16.00 1.26
CA PRO A 304 1.13 -15.27 1.12
C PRO A 304 1.32 -13.81 1.52
N LEU A 305 0.95 -12.90 0.63
CA LEU A 305 0.95 -11.47 0.93
C LEU A 305 -0.13 -11.16 1.96
N GLU A 306 0.19 -10.32 2.94
CA GLU A 306 -0.75 -9.76 3.90
C GLU A 306 -0.74 -8.24 3.76
N TYR A 307 -1.91 -7.63 3.59
CA TYR A 307 -2.05 -6.18 3.40
C TYR A 307 -3.03 -5.62 4.43
N LEU A 308 -2.51 -4.82 5.36
CA LEU A 308 -3.31 -4.12 6.37
C LEU A 308 -3.92 -2.88 5.72
N PHE A 309 -5.24 -2.78 5.69
CA PHE A 309 -5.96 -1.76 4.93
C PHE A 309 -7.02 -1.08 5.79
N GLN A 310 -7.38 0.16 5.43
CA GLN A 310 -8.56 0.82 5.95
C GLN A 310 -9.79 0.55 5.08
N GLY A 311 -10.94 0.36 5.73
CA GLY A 311 -12.23 0.21 5.06
C GLY A 311 -13.36 0.86 5.84
N ASN A 312 -14.40 1.31 5.13
CA ASN A 312 -15.64 1.77 5.72
C ASN A 312 -16.81 0.87 5.31
N ASP A 313 -17.79 0.71 6.20
CA ASP A 313 -19.00 -0.05 5.91
C ASP A 313 -19.80 0.66 4.79
N PRO A 314 -20.12 -0.01 3.68
CA PRO A 314 -20.84 0.62 2.57
C PRO A 314 -22.24 1.13 2.94
N ALA A 315 -22.83 0.63 4.03
CA ALA A 315 -24.11 1.11 4.55
C ALA A 315 -23.98 2.42 5.35
N VAL A 316 -22.77 2.79 5.78
CA VAL A 316 -22.51 4.02 6.51
C VAL A 316 -22.10 5.13 5.56
N ARG A 317 -22.87 6.21 5.57
CA ARG A 317 -22.62 7.45 4.82
C ARG A 317 -22.62 8.62 5.78
N VAL A 318 -21.58 9.44 5.68
CA VAL A 318 -21.44 10.70 6.40
C VAL A 318 -20.96 11.75 5.41
N ASP A 319 -21.43 12.99 5.56
CA ASP A 319 -21.09 14.07 4.63
C ASP A 319 -19.67 14.60 4.85
N ASP A 320 -19.21 14.57 6.09
CA ASP A 320 -17.92 15.10 6.51
C ASP A 320 -16.86 13.98 6.48
N TYR A 321 -15.87 14.10 5.60
CA TYR A 321 -14.86 13.07 5.36
C TYR A 321 -14.10 12.66 6.62
N ILE A 322 -13.80 13.59 7.53
CA ILE A 322 -13.09 13.27 8.78
C ILE A 322 -13.90 12.34 9.70
N LYS A 323 -15.23 12.27 9.51
CA LYS A 323 -16.13 11.45 10.31
C LYS A 323 -16.40 10.07 9.71
N VAL A 324 -15.87 9.77 8.52
CA VAL A 324 -16.04 8.45 7.89
C VAL A 324 -15.42 7.40 8.82
N PRO A 325 -16.18 6.43 9.33
CA PRO A 325 -15.72 5.54 10.40
C PRO A 325 -14.83 4.41 9.87
N TYR A 326 -13.69 4.77 9.27
CA TYR A 326 -12.69 3.79 8.85
C TYR A 326 -12.21 2.93 10.03
N ARG A 327 -12.06 1.64 9.74
CA ARG A 327 -11.47 0.61 10.61
C ARG A 327 -10.38 -0.10 9.82
N LEU A 328 -9.47 -0.79 10.51
CA LEU A 328 -8.43 -1.55 9.84
C LEU A 328 -8.74 -3.04 9.84
N GLY A 329 -8.56 -3.70 8.69
CA GLY A 329 -8.58 -5.14 8.53
C GLY A 329 -7.35 -5.61 7.75
N VAL A 330 -7.13 -6.92 7.67
CA VAL A 330 -6.06 -7.50 6.84
C VAL A 330 -6.69 -8.32 5.72
N ILE A 331 -6.18 -8.16 4.50
CA ILE A 331 -6.43 -9.10 3.41
C ILE A 331 -5.22 -10.00 3.23
N THR A 332 -5.45 -11.30 3.06
CA THR A 332 -4.39 -12.30 2.81
C THR A 332 -4.57 -12.89 1.42
N ALA A 333 -3.49 -12.92 0.62
CA ALA A 333 -3.52 -13.43 -0.74
C ALA A 333 -3.77 -14.94 -0.76
N LYS A 334 -4.54 -15.39 -1.76
CA LYS A 334 -4.87 -16.79 -2.02
C LYS A 334 -4.34 -17.23 -3.37
N GLY A 335 -3.71 -18.41 -3.39
CA GLY A 335 -3.24 -19.04 -4.61
C GLY A 335 -2.11 -18.27 -5.31
N ALA A 336 -1.78 -18.71 -6.52
CA ALA A 336 -0.79 -18.06 -7.35
C ALA A 336 -1.30 -16.70 -7.85
N ASN A 337 -0.42 -15.71 -7.87
CA ASN A 337 -0.70 -14.34 -8.29
C ASN A 337 0.54 -13.75 -8.99
N PRO A 338 0.43 -12.56 -9.61
CA PRO A 338 1.54 -11.95 -10.34
C PRO A 338 2.83 -11.75 -9.51
N VAL A 339 2.71 -11.46 -8.21
CA VAL A 339 3.88 -11.31 -7.32
C VAL A 339 4.44 -12.67 -6.95
N SER A 340 3.61 -13.67 -6.64
CA SER A 340 4.10 -15.00 -6.29
C SER A 340 4.78 -15.73 -7.46
N ALA A 341 4.45 -15.37 -8.70
CA ALA A 341 5.16 -15.85 -9.89
C ALA A 341 6.63 -15.39 -9.96
N LEU A 342 7.02 -14.41 -9.15
CA LEU A 342 8.40 -13.95 -9.02
C LEU A 342 9.18 -14.67 -7.92
N CYS A 343 8.55 -15.63 -7.21
CA CYS A 343 9.24 -16.48 -6.25
C CYS A 343 10.32 -17.32 -6.96
N ARG A 344 11.54 -17.31 -6.42
CA ARG A 344 12.72 -17.98 -6.96
C ARG A 344 13.41 -18.83 -5.91
#